data_AF-A0AAU6WKC0-F1
#
_entry.id   AF-A0AAU6WKC0-F1
#
_cell.length_a   1.000
_cell.length_b   1.000
_cell.length_c   1.000
_cell.angle_alpha   90.00
_cell.angle_beta   90.00
_cell.angle_gamma   90.00
#
_symmetry.space_group_name_H-M   'P 1'
#
loop_
_entity.id
_entity.type
_entity.pdbx_description
1 polymer ?
#
loop_
_entity_poly.entity_id
_entity_poly.type
_entity_poly.pdbx_seq_one_letter_code
_entity_poly.pdbx_strand_id
1 'polypeptide(L)'
;MRAQRITDYMTWSSPNAKHSTVLGLEAGRVEYPDSNNSGYQMKILGNYNYKWFNFNMMYQYGSYFLSEYAFSKVFSENTTYKKISLSAFVNENFFDQKLSMSSGANYTDDIFTGNRHLLLST
;
A
#
# COMPACT_ATOMS: atom_id res chain seq x y z
N MET A 1 4.64 25.38 6.96
CA MET A 1 3.99 24.06 6.82
C MET A 1 4.16 23.32 8.14
N ARG A 2 3.07 22.87 8.76
CA ARG A 2 3.11 21.97 9.92
C ARG A 2 2.37 20.70 9.53
N ALA A 3 3.06 19.56 9.70
CA ALA A 3 2.50 18.25 9.49
C ALA A 3 2.70 17.46 10.77
N GLN A 4 1.62 16.91 11.31
CA GLN A 4 1.68 15.98 12.43
C GLN A 4 1.28 14.61 11.90
N ARG A 5 2.10 13.60 12.22
CA ARG A 5 1.88 12.22 11.80
C ARG A 5 2.01 11.32 13.02
N ILE A 6 1.10 10.36 13.10
CA ILE A 6 1.13 9.26 14.05
C ILE A 6 1.33 8.01 13.21
N THR A 7 2.35 7.24 13.56
CA THR A 7 2.66 5.98 12.89
C THR A 7 2.69 4.89 13.94
N ASP A 8 1.93 3.84 13.69
CA ASP A 8 1.86 2.65 14.51
C ASP A 8 2.21 1.42 13.67
N TYR A 9 2.97 0.51 14.27
CA TYR A 9 3.40 -0.73 13.65
C TYR A 9 3.22 -1.88 14.61
N MET A 10 2.45 -2.88 14.19
CA MET A 10 2.24 -4.12 14.92
C MET A 10 2.81 -5.28 14.11
N THR A 11 3.76 -5.98 14.70
CA THR A 11 4.31 -7.22 14.15
C THR A 11 3.89 -8.38 15.02
N TRP A 12 3.30 -9.39 14.40
CA TRP A 12 2.96 -10.65 15.03
C TRP A 12 3.65 -11.78 14.29
N SER A 13 4.25 -12.71 15.01
CA SER A 13 4.80 -13.93 14.45
C SER A 13 4.37 -15.13 15.27
N SER A 14 4.09 -16.24 14.60
CA SER A 14 3.79 -17.49 15.28
C SER A 14 5.06 -18.08 15.91
N PRO A 15 4.95 -18.85 17.02
CA PRO A 15 6.13 -19.46 17.67
C PRO A 15 6.92 -20.42 16.77
N ASN A 16 6.27 -20.99 15.75
CA ASN A 16 6.89 -21.86 14.77
C ASN A 16 7.41 -21.13 13.52
N ALA A 17 7.38 -19.79 13.51
CA ALA A 17 7.78 -18.90 12.42
C ALA A 17 7.12 -19.19 11.05
N LYS A 18 6.06 -20.00 11.01
CA LYS A 18 5.32 -20.31 9.78
C LYS A 18 4.40 -19.19 9.36
N HIS A 19 3.92 -18.40 10.31
CA HIS A 19 3.02 -17.27 10.10
C HIS A 19 3.67 -16.01 10.63
N SER A 20 3.69 -14.95 9.84
CA SER A 20 4.03 -13.63 10.33
C SER A 20 3.14 -12.60 9.67
N THR A 21 2.69 -11.64 10.45
CA THR A 21 1.89 -10.51 10.02
C THR A 21 2.56 -9.23 10.44
N VAL A 22 2.66 -8.26 9.54
CA VAL A 22 3.04 -6.89 9.85
C VAL A 22 1.89 -5.99 9.43
N LEU A 23 1.34 -5.25 10.39
CA LEU A 23 0.35 -4.21 10.14
C LEU A 23 0.98 -2.85 10.46
N GLY A 24 0.86 -1.91 9.54
CA GLY A 24 1.29 -0.52 9.72
C GLY A 24 0.12 0.41 9.50
N LEU A 25 -0.07 1.37 10.40
CA LEU A 25 -1.05 2.43 10.26
C LEU A 25 -0.33 3.76 10.43
N GLU A 26 -0.42 4.61 9.42
CA GLU A 26 0.09 5.96 9.45
C GLU A 26 -1.10 6.90 9.22
N ALA A 27 -1.34 7.82 10.14
CA ALA A 27 -2.37 8.84 10.01
C ALA A 27 -1.76 10.21 10.31
N GLY A 28 -2.16 11.22 9.55
CA GLY A 28 -1.58 12.55 9.68
C GLY A 28 -2.50 13.64 9.18
N ARG A 29 -2.21 14.86 9.62
CA ARG A 29 -2.90 16.07 9.18
C ARG A 29 -1.87 17.04 8.63
N VAL A 30 -2.15 17.58 7.46
CA VAL A 30 -1.29 18.58 6.81
C VAL A 30 -2.07 19.87 6.64
N GLU A 31 -1.48 20.96 7.13
CA GLU A 31 -1.94 22.32 6.87
C GLU A 31 -1.17 22.88 5.67
N TYR A 32 -1.89 23.07 4.57
CA TYR A 32 -1.36 23.72 3.38
C TYR A 32 -1.44 25.25 3.55
N PRO A 33 -0.36 25.99 3.33
CA PRO A 33 -0.33 27.43 3.55
C PRO A 33 -1.24 28.23 2.58
N ASP A 34 -1.69 27.61 1.49
CA ASP A 34 -2.41 28.26 0.38
C ASP A 34 -3.90 27.85 0.28
N SER A 35 -4.37 27.01 1.20
CA SER A 35 -5.73 26.48 1.23
C SER A 35 -6.16 26.35 2.69
N ASN A 36 -7.26 27.01 3.07
CA ASN A 36 -7.84 26.95 4.42
C ASN A 36 -8.44 25.57 4.78
N ASN A 37 -8.00 24.51 4.10
CA ASN A 37 -8.52 23.15 4.19
C ASN A 37 -7.39 22.23 4.65
N SER A 38 -7.46 21.75 5.89
CA SER A 38 -6.46 20.80 6.38
C SER A 38 -6.70 19.43 5.75
N GLY A 39 -5.70 18.89 5.06
CA GLY A 39 -5.80 17.58 4.43
C GLY A 39 -5.57 16.47 5.46
N TYR A 40 -6.50 15.53 5.56
CA TYR A 40 -6.29 14.28 6.27
C TYR A 40 -5.54 13.29 5.35
N GLN A 41 -4.47 12.71 5.89
CA GLN A 41 -3.65 11.70 5.22
C GLN A 41 -3.69 10.42 6.04
N MET A 42 -3.88 9.28 5.39
CA MET A 42 -3.82 7.99 6.04
C MET A 42 -3.22 6.94 5.11
N LYS A 43 -2.41 6.05 5.66
CA LYS A 43 -1.82 4.93 4.96
C LYS A 43 -1.90 3.71 5.85
N ILE A 44 -2.44 2.63 5.30
CA ILE A 44 -2.55 1.33 5.95
C ILE A 44 -1.70 0.37 5.13
N LEU A 45 -0.87 -0.39 5.83
CA LEU A 45 -0.03 -1.43 5.30
C LEU A 45 -0.38 -2.74 6.01
N GLY A 46 -0.51 -3.81 5.24
CA GLY A 46 -0.68 -5.15 5.76
C GLY A 46 0.19 -6.11 4.96
N ASN A 47 1.02 -6.87 5.63
CA ASN A 47 1.82 -7.92 5.03
C ASN A 47 1.60 -9.19 5.85
N TYR A 48 1.27 -10.27 5.16
CA TYR A 48 1.07 -11.59 5.75
C TYR A 48 1.96 -12.58 5.01
N ASN A 49 2.84 -13.24 5.74
CA ASN A 49 3.66 -14.33 5.23
C ASN A 49 3.22 -15.64 5.85
N TYR A 50 3.03 -16.61 4.99
CA TYR A 50 2.98 -18.01 5.28
C TYR A 50 4.10 -18.71 4.49
N LYS A 51 4.61 -19.85 4.98
CA LYS A 51 5.81 -20.54 4.44
C LYS A 51 6.00 -20.49 2.90
N TRP A 52 4.94 -20.71 2.12
CA TRP A 52 4.94 -20.71 0.65
C TRP A 52 4.07 -19.59 0.05
N PHE A 53 3.47 -18.73 0.86
CA PHE A 53 2.51 -17.71 0.42
C PHE A 53 2.77 -16.37 1.07
N ASN A 54 2.86 -15.32 0.28
CA ASN A 54 2.96 -13.95 0.74
C ASN A 54 1.78 -13.13 0.23
N PHE A 55 1.16 -12.36 1.10
CA PHE A 55 0.11 -11.41 0.77
C PHE A 55 0.49 -10.03 1.26
N ASN A 56 0.34 -9.02 0.43
CA ASN A 56 0.48 -7.62 0.80
C ASN A 56 -0.77 -6.85 0.43
N MET A 57 -1.07 -5.88 1.28
CA MET A 57 -2.11 -4.90 1.11
C MET A 57 -1.53 -3.54 1.48
N MET A 58 -1.81 -2.55 0.64
CA MET A 58 -1.54 -1.16 0.92
C MET A 58 -2.78 -0.35 0.54
N TYR A 59 -3.25 0.45 1.47
CA TYR A 59 -4.29 1.43 1.22
C TYR A 59 -3.77 2.81 1.60
N GLN A 60 -3.84 3.77 0.70
CA GLN A 60 -3.43 5.15 0.95
C GLN A 60 -4.58 6.08 0.60
N TYR A 61 -4.77 7.06 1.47
CA TYR A 61 -5.78 8.09 1.37
C TYR A 61 -5.13 9.45 1.64
N GLY A 62 -5.32 10.40 0.73
CA GLY A 62 -4.78 11.76 0.82
C GLY A 62 -3.46 11.97 0.06
N SER A 63 -3.31 13.16 -0.50
CA SER A 63 -2.11 13.60 -1.24
C SER A 63 -0.98 13.94 -0.27
N TYR A 64 0.18 13.32 -0.44
CA TYR A 64 1.38 13.50 0.38
C TYR A 64 2.34 14.55 -0.22
N PHE A 65 2.15 14.97 -1.48
CA PHE A 65 3.05 15.89 -2.19
C PHE A 65 2.37 17.14 -2.74
N LEU A 66 3.07 18.27 -2.66
CA LEU A 66 2.68 19.57 -3.24
C LEU A 66 2.53 19.51 -4.77
N SER A 67 3.24 18.58 -5.43
CA SER A 67 3.11 18.31 -6.86
C SER A 67 1.75 17.67 -7.22
N GLU A 68 1.16 16.85 -6.35
CA GLU A 68 -0.15 16.23 -6.58
C GLU A 68 -1.29 17.26 -6.61
N TYR A 69 -1.18 18.34 -5.82
CA TYR A 69 -2.13 19.48 -5.84
C TYR A 69 -2.06 20.28 -7.15
N ALA A 70 -0.88 20.43 -7.73
CA ALA A 70 -0.74 21.10 -9.03
C ALA A 70 -1.37 20.27 -10.17
N PHE A 71 -1.32 18.94 -10.08
CA PHE A 71 -1.89 18.05 -11.10
C PHE A 71 -3.41 17.86 -10.97
N SER A 72 -3.97 17.83 -9.75
CA SER A 72 -5.44 17.72 -9.57
C SER A 72 -6.20 18.94 -10.11
N LYS A 73 -5.54 20.11 -10.17
CA LYS A 73 -6.13 21.34 -10.72
C LYS A 73 -6.23 21.33 -12.25
N VAL A 74 -5.44 20.49 -12.92
CA VAL A 74 -5.36 20.45 -14.40
C VAL A 74 -6.26 19.36 -15.00
N PHE A 75 -6.54 18.26 -14.28
CA PHE A 75 -7.15 17.05 -14.86
C PHE A 75 -8.56 16.66 -14.41
N SER A 76 -9.25 17.51 -13.64
CA SER A 76 -10.65 17.38 -13.20
C SER A 76 -10.83 16.94 -11.75
N GLU A 77 -11.72 17.68 -11.09
CA GLU A 77 -12.40 17.41 -9.84
C GLU A 77 -11.56 17.37 -8.55
N ASN A 78 -12.02 18.22 -7.64
CA ASN A 78 -11.69 18.44 -6.24
C ASN A 78 -11.77 17.17 -5.37
N THR A 79 -11.08 16.09 -5.75
CA THR A 79 -11.27 14.75 -5.20
C THR A 79 -9.98 14.23 -4.55
N THR A 80 -10.13 13.74 -3.32
CA THR A 80 -9.03 13.24 -2.49
C THR A 80 -8.37 12.01 -3.13
N TYR A 81 -7.04 12.04 -3.28
CA TYR A 81 -6.24 10.92 -3.80
C TYR A 81 -6.45 9.64 -2.98
N LYS A 82 -6.68 8.50 -3.65
CA LYS A 82 -6.80 7.17 -3.03
C LYS A 82 -6.03 6.15 -3.85
N LYS A 83 -5.32 5.25 -3.18
CA LYS A 83 -4.62 4.15 -3.83
C LYS A 83 -4.84 2.88 -3.03
N ILE A 84 -5.20 1.82 -3.72
CA ILE A 84 -5.22 0.47 -3.15
C ILE A 84 -4.32 -0.43 -3.98
N SER A 85 -3.43 -1.15 -3.31
CA SER A 85 -2.56 -2.14 -3.91
C SER A 85 -2.66 -3.43 -3.11
N LEU A 86 -3.01 -4.51 -3.82
CA LEU A 86 -3.07 -5.86 -3.30
C LEU A 86 -2.08 -6.71 -4.08
N SER A 87 -1.28 -7.50 -3.39
CA SER A 87 -0.41 -8.46 -4.04
C SER A 87 -0.44 -9.80 -3.31
N ALA A 88 -0.46 -10.87 -4.08
CA ALA A 88 -0.44 -12.23 -3.58
C ALA A 88 0.60 -13.01 -4.38
N PHE A 89 1.49 -13.70 -3.68
CA PHE A 89 2.56 -14.48 -4.28
C PHE A 89 2.60 -15.86 -3.62
N VAL A 90 2.77 -16.88 -4.44
CA VAL A 90 2.98 -18.27 -4.05
C VAL A 90 4.37 -18.67 -4.52
N ASN A 91 5.19 -19.15 -3.60
CA ASN A 91 6.53 -19.65 -3.85
C ASN A 91 6.58 -21.12 -3.43
N GLU A 92 6.61 -22.01 -4.40
CA GLU A 92 6.74 -23.45 -4.18
C GLU A 92 8.17 -23.90 -4.47
N ASN A 93 8.71 -24.70 -3.57
CA ASN A 93 10.07 -25.23 -3.67
C ASN A 93 10.02 -26.75 -3.85
N PHE A 94 10.55 -27.24 -4.97
CA PHE A 94 10.63 -28.65 -5.33
C PHE A 94 12.07 -29.17 -5.16
N PHE A 95 12.22 -30.50 -5.06
CA PHE A 95 13.51 -31.21 -4.97
C PHE A 95 14.47 -30.68 -3.88
N ASP A 96 14.04 -30.64 -2.61
CA ASP A 96 14.85 -30.08 -1.51
C ASP A 96 15.38 -28.67 -1.82
N GLN A 97 14.51 -27.80 -2.34
CA GLN A 97 14.82 -26.41 -2.70
C GLN A 97 15.74 -26.23 -3.91
N LYS A 98 16.00 -27.28 -4.71
CA LYS A 98 16.77 -27.16 -5.96
C LYS A 98 16.02 -26.45 -7.08
N LEU A 99 14.68 -26.42 -7.02
CA LEU A 99 13.84 -25.74 -8.00
C LEU A 99 12.79 -24.91 -7.27
N SER A 100 12.81 -23.59 -7.48
CA SER A 100 11.80 -22.67 -6.94
C SER A 100 10.93 -22.13 -8.06
N MET A 101 9.62 -22.25 -7.91
CA MET A 101 8.63 -21.66 -8.81
C MET A 101 7.84 -20.60 -8.05
N SER A 102 7.76 -19.40 -8.62
CA SER A 102 7.11 -18.25 -8.01
C SER A 102 6.02 -17.71 -8.91
N SER A 103 4.76 -17.84 -8.49
CA SER A 103 3.64 -17.22 -9.19
C SER A 103 3.01 -16.16 -8.32
N GLY A 104 2.44 -15.12 -8.93
CA GLY A 104 1.77 -14.08 -8.17
C GLY A 104 0.85 -13.23 -9.01
N ALA A 105 -0.05 -12.57 -8.31
CA ALA A 105 -0.98 -11.61 -8.86
C ALA A 105 -0.84 -10.29 -8.12
N ASN A 106 -0.77 -9.21 -8.87
CA ASN A 106 -0.77 -7.87 -8.33
C ASN A 106 -1.97 -7.12 -8.90
N TYR A 107 -2.75 -6.52 -8.01
CA TYR A 107 -3.85 -5.65 -8.34
C TYR A 107 -3.56 -4.28 -7.75
N THR A 108 -3.56 -3.24 -8.58
CA THR A 108 -3.48 -1.86 -8.09
C THR A 108 -4.58 -1.04 -8.75
N ASP A 109 -5.32 -0.33 -7.91
CA ASP A 109 -6.33 0.63 -8.33
C ASP A 109 -5.92 2.00 -7.76
N ASP A 110 -5.70 2.93 -8.67
CA ASP A 110 -5.21 4.27 -8.41
C ASP A 110 -6.02 5.24 -9.28
N ILE A 111 -6.48 6.35 -8.69
CA ILE A 111 -7.29 7.37 -9.36
C ILE A 111 -6.50 8.05 -10.49
N PHE A 112 -5.16 8.06 -10.41
CA PHE A 112 -4.31 8.68 -11.45
C PHE A 112 -4.34 7.96 -12.81
N THR A 113 -4.61 6.66 -12.85
CA THR A 113 -4.37 5.88 -14.07
C THR A 113 -5.67 5.42 -14.75
N GLY A 114 -6.81 5.40 -14.07
CA GLY A 114 -8.07 4.88 -14.63
C GLY A 114 -8.03 3.42 -15.11
N ASN A 115 -6.88 2.76 -15.05
CA ASN A 115 -6.61 1.43 -15.59
C ASN A 115 -6.33 0.46 -14.46
N ARG A 116 -7.22 -0.53 -14.36
CA ARG A 116 -7.05 -1.73 -13.56
C ARG A 116 -5.93 -2.56 -14.17
N HIS A 117 -4.75 -2.56 -13.55
CA HIS A 117 -3.65 -3.43 -13.96
C HIS A 117 -3.61 -4.67 -13.06
N LEU A 118 -3.96 -5.81 -13.65
CA LEU A 118 -3.67 -7.13 -13.12
C LEU A 118 -2.37 -7.61 -13.78
N LEU A 119 -1.32 -7.77 -12.98
CA LEU A 119 -0.06 -8.36 -13.43
C LEU A 119 0.04 -9.76 -12.84
N LEU A 120 0.05 -10.76 -13.72
CA LEU A 120 0.29 -12.15 -13.38
C LEU A 120 1.76 -12.47 -13.66
N SER A 121 2.51 -12.85 -12.63
CA SER A 121 3.85 -13.43 -12.75
C SER A 121 3.73 -14.94 -12.54
N THR A 122 4.42 -15.75 -13.35
CA THR A 122 4.43 -17.23 -13.24
C THR A 122 5.86 -17.73 -13.25
#